data_AF-A0A527FFM0-F1
#
_entry.id   AF-A0A527FFM0-F1
#
_cell.length_a   1.000
_cell.length_b   1.000
_cell.length_c   1.000
_cell.angle_alpha   90.00
_cell.angle_beta   90.00
_cell.angle_gamma   90.00
#
_symmetry.space_group_name_H-M   'P 1'
#
loop_
_entity.id
_entity.type
_entity.pdbx_description
1 polymer ?
#
loop_
_entity_poly.entity_id
_entity_poly.type
_entity_poly.pdbx_seq_one_letter_code
_entity_poly.pdbx_strand_id
1 'polypeptide(L)' 'MEILGHGSKRGVGRPLQTEHTLDLSKLSGVTLYEPAELVLSAKAGTPLAEIEKLLAENGQQLGF' A
#
# COMPACT_ATOMS: atom_id res chain seq x y z
N MET A 1 -7.49 6.88 18.03
CA MET A 1 -7.66 5.83 17.01
C MET A 1 -6.36 5.75 16.21
N GLU A 2 -5.75 4.58 16.09
CA GLU A 2 -4.61 4.27 15.22
C GLU A 2 -5.13 3.89 13.82
N ILE A 3 -4.40 4.27 12.76
CA ILE A 3 -4.67 3.83 11.38
C ILE A 3 -3.56 2.87 10.96
N LEU A 4 -3.93 1.71 10.43
CA LEU A 4 -3.00 0.65 10.06
C LEU A 4 -3.24 0.19 8.63
N GLY A 5 -2.16 0.10 7.84
CA GLY A 5 -2.13 -0.71 6.62
C GLY A 5 -1.80 -2.16 6.97
N HIS A 6 -0.66 -2.67 6.51
CA HIS A 6 -0.15 -4.01 6.87
C HIS A 6 0.72 -4.03 8.13
N GLY A 7 0.87 -2.90 8.83
CA GLY A 7 1.60 -2.83 10.10
C GLY A 7 3.13 -2.95 10.01
N SER A 8 3.73 -2.90 8.80
CA SER A 8 5.19 -3.04 8.62
C SER A 8 6.05 -1.98 9.33
N LYS A 9 5.44 -0.86 9.75
CA LYS A 9 6.10 0.24 10.47
C LYS A 9 5.66 0.40 11.93
N ARG A 10 4.86 -0.54 12.48
CA ARG A 10 4.39 -0.45 13.88
C ARG A 10 5.51 -0.40 14.92
N GLY A 11 6.66 -1.00 14.62
CA GLY A 11 7.84 -0.97 15.50
C GLY A 11 8.71 0.28 15.35
N VAL A 12 8.34 1.23 14.48
CA VAL A 12 9.13 2.44 14.23
C VAL A 12 8.59 3.59 15.07
N GLY A 13 9.47 4.24 15.84
CA GLY A 13 9.11 5.40 16.66
C GLY A 13 8.49 5.03 17.99
N ARG A 14 7.70 5.95 18.55
CA ARG A 14 7.05 5.78 19.86
C ARG A 14 5.75 4.96 19.70
N PRO A 15 5.49 3.96 20.57
CA PRO A 15 4.22 3.24 20.55
C PRO A 15 3.02 4.18 20.71
N LEU A 16 2.01 4.01 19.86
CA LEU A 16 0.75 4.72 19.99
C LEU A 16 -0.07 4.10 21.13
N GLN A 17 -0.69 4.96 21.96
CA GLN A 17 -1.61 4.55 23.02
C GLN A 17 -3.03 5.00 22.61
N THR A 18 -3.73 4.15 21.87
CA THR A 18 -5.10 4.45 21.40
C THR A 18 -6.01 3.25 21.59
N GLU A 19 -7.27 3.50 22.01
CA GLU A 19 -8.28 2.46 22.26
C GLU A 19 -8.79 1.71 21.02
N HIS A 20 -8.64 2.30 19.83
CA HIS A 20 -9.22 1.78 18.60
C HIS A 20 -8.20 1.77 17.47
N THR A 21 -8.26 0.74 16.63
CA THR A 21 -7.46 0.61 15.40
C THR A 21 -8.39 0.52 14.20
N LEU A 22 -8.13 1.33 13.18
CA LEU A 22 -8.73 1.23 11.85
C LEU A 22 -7.77 0.47 10.94
N ASP A 23 -8.11 -0.78 10.62
CA ASP A 23 -7.34 -1.66 9.75
C ASP A 23 -7.79 -1.51 8.28
N LEU A 24 -6.88 -1.06 7.43
CA LEU A 24 -7.08 -0.87 5.99
C LEU A 24 -6.56 -2.04 5.16
N SER A 25 -5.96 -3.09 5.74
CA SER A 25 -5.35 -4.21 5.00
C SER A 25 -6.31 -4.92 4.05
N LYS A 26 -7.62 -4.91 4.36
CA LYS A 26 -8.67 -5.47 3.50
C LYS A 26 -9.16 -4.52 2.41
N LEU A 27 -8.80 -3.24 2.48
CA LEU A 27 -9.08 -2.24 1.46
C LEU A 27 -7.98 -2.30 0.38
N SER A 28 -7.96 -3.39 -0.37
CA SER A 28 -6.91 -3.71 -1.35
C SER A 28 -7.42 -3.76 -2.80
N GLY A 29 -6.46 -3.66 -3.72
CA GLY A 29 -6.64 -3.81 -5.16
C GLY A 29 -6.27 -2.53 -5.93
N VAL A 30 -5.73 -2.73 -7.13
CA VAL A 30 -5.48 -1.68 -8.11
C VAL A 30 -6.80 -1.27 -8.77
N THR A 31 -7.07 0.03 -8.87
CA THR A 31 -8.30 0.59 -9.46
C THR A 31 -8.08 1.18 -10.85
N LEU A 32 -6.85 1.62 -11.16
CA LEU A 32 -6.47 2.13 -12.47
C LEU A 32 -4.99 1.83 -12.69
N TYR A 33 -4.63 1.42 -13.91
CA TYR A 33 -3.24 1.33 -14.33
C TYR A 33 -3.10 1.69 -15.81
N GLU A 34 -2.38 2.76 -16.07
CA GLU A 34 -2.10 3.31 -17.40
C GLU A 34 -0.58 3.27 -17.62
N PRO A 35 -0.03 2.15 -18.11
CA PRO A 35 1.41 1.92 -18.16
C PRO A 35 2.15 2.91 -19.07
N ALA A 36 1.52 3.38 -20.16
CA ALA A 36 2.12 4.36 -21.06
C ALA A 36 2.30 5.74 -20.40
N GLU A 37 1.39 6.11 -19.50
CA GLU A 37 1.40 7.37 -18.77
C GLU A 37 2.18 7.27 -17.44
N LEU A 38 2.64 6.07 -17.07
CA LEU A 38 3.25 5.76 -15.77
C LEU A 38 2.33 6.12 -14.58
N VAL A 39 1.02 5.97 -14.77
CA VAL A 39 -0.01 6.27 -13.76
C VAL A 39 -0.58 4.98 -13.19
N LEU A 40 -0.61 4.88 -11.87
CA LEU A 40 -1.24 3.77 -11.14
C LEU A 40 -2.05 4.33 -9.96
N SER A 41 -3.30 3.89 -9.82
CA SER A 41 -4.12 4.14 -8.63
C SER A 41 -4.47 2.81 -7.98
N ALA A 42 -4.27 2.72 -6.67
CA ALA A 42 -4.56 1.53 -5.88
C ALA A 42 -5.20 1.93 -4.55
N LYS A 43 -5.96 1.01 -3.97
CA LYS A 43 -6.51 1.21 -2.63
C LYS A 43 -5.41 1.21 -1.58
N ALA A 44 -5.63 1.91 -0.47
CA ALA A 44 -4.64 2.17 0.56
C ALA A 44 -4.06 0.91 1.24
N GLY A 45 -4.79 -0.19 1.22
CA GLY A 45 -4.36 -1.50 1.74
C GLY A 45 -3.78 -2.43 0.68
N THR A 46 -3.46 -1.97 -0.53
CA THR A 46 -2.88 -2.85 -1.56
C THR A 46 -1.44 -3.22 -1.17
N PRO A 47 -1.08 -4.52 -1.10
CA PRO A 47 0.28 -4.93 -0.79
C PRO A 47 1.30 -4.42 -1.82
N LEU A 48 2.47 -3.99 -1.35
CA LEU A 48 3.54 -3.53 -2.25
C LEU A 48 3.96 -4.63 -3.23
N ALA A 49 4.04 -5.87 -2.78
CA ALA A 49 4.37 -7.01 -3.63
C ALA A 49 3.37 -7.24 -4.78
N GLU A 50 2.09 -6.89 -4.58
CA GLU A 50 1.07 -6.96 -5.65
C GLU A 50 1.33 -5.87 -6.70
N ILE A 51 1.65 -4.64 -6.25
CA ILE A 51 1.98 -3.52 -7.12
C ILE A 51 3.27 -3.81 -7.90
N GLU A 52 4.32 -4.27 -7.22
CA GLU A 52 5.61 -4.61 -7.85
C GLU A 52 5.46 -5.70 -8.90
N LYS A 53 4.63 -6.72 -8.64
CA LYS A 53 4.33 -7.76 -9.63
C LYS A 53 3.66 -7.17 -10.87
N LEU A 54 2.64 -6.32 -10.70
CA LEU A 54 1.93 -5.68 -11.81
C LEU A 54 2.87 -4.79 -12.65
N LEU A 55 3.73 -4.02 -11.99
CA LEU A 55 4.71 -3.18 -12.66
C LEU A 55 5.76 -4.01 -13.42
N ALA A 56 6.23 -5.11 -12.82
CA ALA A 56 7.20 -6.00 -13.44
C ALA A 56 6.68 -6.64 -14.74
N GLU A 57 5.37 -6.92 -14.83
CA GLU A 57 4.72 -7.41 -16.06
C GLU A 57 4.86 -6.39 -17.23
N ASN A 58 5.11 -5.12 -16.94
CA ASN A 58 5.30 -4.04 -17.91
C ASN A 58 6.76 -3.51 -17.93
N GLY A 59 7.69 -4.17 -17.26
CA GLY A 59 9.09 -3.73 -17.17
C GLY A 59 9.28 -2.44 -16.38
N GLN A 60 8.37 -2.12 -15.46
CA GLN A 60 8.36 -0.90 -14.65
C GLN A 60 8.72 -1.20 -13.19
N GLN A 61 9.04 -0.14 -12.44
CA GLN A 61 9.34 -0.20 -11.01
C GLN A 61 8.94 1.09 -10.30
N LEU A 62 8.78 1.03 -8.97
CA LEU A 62 8.64 2.21 -8.13
C LEU A 62 10.01 2.84 -7.90
N GLY A 63 10.10 4.18 -7.94
CA GLY A 63 11.37 4.92 -7.96
C GLY A 63 11.90 5.39 -6.61
N PHE A 64 11.73 4.61 -5.53
CA PHE A 64 12.17 5.00 -4.18
C PHE A 64 13.10 3.98 -3.53
#